data_AF-A0AAJ5WL08-F1
#
_entry.id   AF-A0AAJ5WL08-F1
#
_cell.length_a   1.000
_cell.length_b   1.000
_cell.length_c   1.000
_cell.angle_alpha   90.00
_cell.angle_beta   90.00
_cell.angle_gamma   90.00
#
_symmetry.space_group_name_H-M   'P 1'
#
loop_
_entity.id
_entity.type
_entity.pdbx_description
1 polymer ?
#
loop_
_entity_poly.entity_id
_entity_poly.type
_entity_poly.pdbx_seq_one_letter_code
_entity_poly.pdbx_strand_id
1 'polypeptide(L)'
;MARIIKKPGDLLRFPLSEAGYHGYCQWLADGTARVFLAATAEWLTVVEIPSLPVAFRVCIYKDTPGRYGWEKVGKADIPKEFSQPQRYAKKSAISGALSIYFEGVETPATTAEIEGLETAAVWAHPHIVERLEAQLAGRESTAMRSVQIEV
;
A
#
# COMPACT_ATOMS: atom_id res chain seq x y z
N MET A 1 6.06 -2.74 22.92
CA MET A 1 4.76 -2.64 22.21
C MET A 1 4.29 -4.03 21.81
N ALA A 2 3.01 -4.33 21.98
CA ALA A 2 2.43 -5.61 21.54
C ALA A 2 2.46 -5.71 20.00
N ARG A 3 2.77 -6.90 19.48
CA ARG A 3 2.81 -7.15 18.04
C ARG A 3 1.39 -7.15 17.47
N ILE A 4 1.15 -6.34 16.44
CA ILE A 4 -0.14 -6.35 15.72
C ILE A 4 -0.23 -7.61 14.87
N ILE A 5 -1.19 -8.46 15.21
CA ILE A 5 -1.62 -9.60 14.39
C ILE A 5 -2.64 -9.06 13.39
N LYS A 6 -2.24 -9.02 12.12
CA LYS A 6 -3.06 -8.53 11.02
C LYS A 6 -3.91 -9.66 10.47
N LYS A 7 -5.21 -9.42 10.31
CA LYS A 7 -6.15 -10.33 9.64
C LYS A 7 -6.77 -9.63 8.43
N PRO A 8 -7.19 -10.37 7.39
CA PRO A 8 -7.92 -9.78 6.27
C PRO A 8 -9.15 -9.00 6.75
N GLY A 9 -9.30 -7.78 6.24
CA GLY A 9 -10.36 -6.84 6.56
C GLY A 9 -10.03 -5.89 7.73
N ASP A 10 -8.92 -6.12 8.44
CA ASP A 10 -8.50 -5.25 9.54
C ASP A 10 -8.24 -3.83 9.03
N LEU A 11 -8.83 -2.84 9.71
CA LEU A 11 -8.58 -1.43 9.49
C LEU A 11 -7.49 -0.97 10.46
N LEU A 12 -6.44 -0.36 9.90
CA LEU A 12 -5.33 0.18 10.66
C LEU A 12 -5.24 1.69 10.45
N ARG A 13 -4.89 2.39 11.53
CA ARG A 13 -4.47 3.78 11.53
C ARG A 13 -2.95 3.84 11.65
N PHE A 14 -2.32 4.83 11.01
CA PHE A 14 -0.89 5.07 11.14
C PHE A 14 -0.58 6.58 11.19
N PRO A 15 0.44 7.00 11.94
CA PRO A 15 0.82 8.41 12.02
C PRO A 15 1.32 8.95 10.67
N LEU A 16 1.08 10.22 10.40
CA LEU A 16 1.68 10.94 9.27
C LEU A 16 2.88 11.78 9.73
N SER A 17 3.52 12.50 8.80
CA SER A 17 4.67 13.35 9.14
C SER A 17 4.27 14.52 10.04
N GLU A 18 3.09 15.09 9.80
CA GLU A 18 2.50 16.12 10.64
C GLU A 18 1.94 15.50 11.93
N ALA A 19 2.42 16.00 13.07
CA ALA A 19 2.01 15.51 14.37
C ALA A 19 0.50 15.68 14.59
N GLY A 20 -0.16 14.61 15.05
CA GLY A 20 -1.61 14.58 15.26
C GLY A 20 -2.42 14.14 14.04
N TYR A 21 -1.83 14.17 12.83
CA TYR A 21 -2.45 13.64 11.64
C TYR A 21 -2.16 12.15 11.45
N HIS A 22 -3.10 11.46 10.82
CA HIS A 22 -2.99 10.05 10.56
C HIS A 22 -3.63 9.66 9.23
N GLY A 23 -3.12 8.57 8.66
CA GLY A 23 -3.68 7.89 7.51
C GLY A 23 -4.34 6.58 7.92
N TYR A 24 -5.05 5.98 6.98
CA TYR A 24 -5.75 4.71 7.17
C TYR A 24 -5.38 3.71 6.08
N CYS A 25 -5.39 2.43 6.42
CA CYS A 25 -5.33 1.35 5.44
C CYS A 25 -6.22 0.18 5.86
N GLN A 26 -6.58 -0.65 4.89
CA GLN A 26 -7.20 -1.95 5.14
C GLN A 26 -6.25 -3.07 4.74
N TRP A 27 -6.06 -4.03 5.63
CA TRP A 27 -5.27 -5.24 5.35
C TRP A 27 -6.08 -6.23 4.49
N LEU A 28 -5.46 -6.74 3.44
CA LEU A 28 -6.12 -7.59 2.43
C LEU A 28 -5.76 -9.07 2.58
N ALA A 29 -6.51 -9.93 1.90
CA ALA A 29 -6.39 -11.38 1.99
C ALA A 29 -5.05 -11.91 1.44
N ASP A 30 -4.50 -11.23 0.43
CA ASP A 30 -3.21 -11.57 -0.21
C ASP A 30 -1.99 -11.02 0.56
N GLY A 31 -2.19 -10.46 1.75
CA GLY A 31 -1.11 -9.92 2.58
C GLY A 31 -0.65 -8.52 2.18
N THR A 32 -1.32 -7.87 1.23
CA THR A 32 -1.11 -6.46 0.89
C THR A 32 -1.99 -5.56 1.76
N ALA A 33 -1.81 -4.25 1.65
CA ALA A 33 -2.73 -3.28 2.21
C ALA A 33 -3.15 -2.27 1.15
N ARG A 34 -4.43 -1.90 1.15
CA ARG A 34 -4.89 -0.70 0.44
C ARG A 34 -4.84 0.49 1.38
N VAL A 35 -4.15 1.53 0.97
CA VAL A 35 -4.01 2.79 1.69
C VAL A 35 -5.08 3.75 1.17
N PHE A 36 -5.79 4.43 2.08
CA PHE A 36 -6.83 5.38 1.73
C PHE A 36 -6.24 6.78 1.55
N LEU A 37 -6.81 7.55 0.61
CA LEU A 37 -6.42 8.92 0.29
C LEU A 37 -7.01 9.89 1.32
N ALA A 38 -6.45 9.89 2.52
CA ALA A 38 -6.87 10.78 3.60
C ALA A 38 -5.72 11.07 4.57
N ALA A 39 -5.72 12.30 5.08
CA ALA A 39 -4.91 12.74 6.21
C ALA A 39 -5.84 13.51 7.16
N THR A 40 -6.13 12.95 8.33
CA THR A 40 -7.09 13.56 9.27
C THR A 40 -6.48 13.68 10.66
N ALA A 41 -6.86 14.73 11.40
CA ALA A 41 -6.61 14.82 12.84
C ALA A 41 -7.71 14.11 13.65
N GLU A 42 -8.93 14.08 13.10
CA GLU A 42 -10.09 13.43 13.70
C GLU A 42 -10.11 11.92 13.44
N TRP A 43 -10.71 11.18 14.38
CA TRP A 43 -10.83 9.74 14.28
C TRP A 43 -12.05 9.37 13.46
N LEU A 44 -11.82 8.68 12.35
CA LEU A 44 -12.89 8.13 11.53
C LEU A 44 -13.39 6.82 12.12
N THR A 45 -14.70 6.62 12.05
CA THR A 45 -15.35 5.38 12.44
C THR A 45 -15.05 4.27 11.43
N VAL A 46 -15.27 3.02 11.86
CA VAL A 46 -15.12 1.83 11.01
C VAL A 46 -16.04 1.82 9.79
N VAL A 47 -17.10 2.64 9.79
CA VAL A 47 -18.06 2.80 8.69
C VAL A 47 -17.58 3.85 7.69
N GLU A 48 -16.91 4.90 8.17
CA GLU A 48 -16.41 6.00 7.33
C GLU A 48 -15.15 5.61 6.56
N ILE A 49 -14.21 4.91 7.21
CA ILE A 49 -12.90 4.58 6.61
C ILE A 49 -13.04 3.88 5.25
N PRO A 50 -13.89 2.85 5.05
CA PRO A 50 -14.00 2.16 3.76
C PRO A 50 -14.61 3.01 2.64
N SER A 51 -15.25 4.13 2.96
CA SER A 51 -15.84 5.05 1.98
C SER A 51 -14.82 6.04 1.38
N LEU A 52 -13.63 6.11 1.97
CA LEU A 52 -12.55 6.95 1.47
C LEU A 52 -12.04 6.45 0.11
N PRO A 53 -11.62 7.36 -0.79
CA PRO A 53 -10.93 6.96 -2.01
C PRO A 53 -9.67 6.15 -1.69
N VAL A 54 -9.35 5.17 -2.52
CA VAL A 54 -8.10 4.41 -2.38
C VAL A 54 -6.97 5.19 -3.04
N ALA A 55 -5.89 5.41 -2.30
CA ALA A 55 -4.68 6.04 -2.82
C ALA A 55 -3.86 5.04 -3.66
N PHE A 56 -3.53 3.89 -3.04
CA PHE A 56 -2.74 2.82 -3.67
C PHE A 56 -2.87 1.50 -2.87
N ARG A 57 -2.46 0.39 -3.49
CA ARG A 57 -2.38 -0.94 -2.85
C ARG A 57 -0.95 -1.48 -2.95
N VAL A 58 -0.34 -1.83 -1.81
CA VAL A 58 1.08 -2.18 -1.75
C VAL A 58 1.36 -3.33 -0.76
N CYS A 59 2.49 -4.01 -0.99
CA CYS A 59 3.08 -4.89 0.00
C CYS A 59 3.74 -4.07 1.11
N ILE A 60 3.52 -4.41 2.37
CA ILE A 60 4.10 -3.70 3.53
C ILE A 60 5.00 -4.66 4.30
N TYR A 61 6.16 -4.18 4.76
CA TYR A 61 7.02 -4.97 5.64
C TYR A 61 6.25 -5.47 6.87
N LYS A 62 6.42 -6.76 7.18
CA LYS A 62 5.67 -7.46 8.23
C LYS A 62 5.68 -6.75 9.59
N ASP A 63 6.79 -6.10 9.93
CA ASP A 63 7.05 -5.43 11.19
C ASP A 63 6.73 -3.93 11.19
N THR A 64 6.44 -3.33 10.02
CA THR A 64 6.10 -1.90 9.90
C THR A 64 5.03 -1.47 10.91
N PRO A 65 3.86 -2.15 11.03
CA PRO A 65 2.86 -1.73 12.01
C PRO A 65 3.36 -1.73 13.45
N GLY A 66 4.20 -2.71 13.82
CA GLY A 66 4.72 -2.83 15.18
C GLY A 66 5.85 -1.86 15.51
N ARG A 67 6.61 -1.39 14.49
CA ARG A 67 7.73 -0.45 14.67
C ARG A 67 7.30 1.01 14.64
N TYR A 68 6.21 1.34 13.94
CA TYR A 68 5.85 2.72 13.60
C TYR A 68 4.55 3.19 14.26
N GLY A 69 4.13 2.57 15.37
CA GLY A 69 2.96 3.03 16.13
C GLY A 69 1.64 2.95 15.36
N TRP A 70 1.49 1.95 14.50
CA TRP A 70 0.19 1.72 13.86
C TRP A 70 -0.77 1.14 14.88
N GLU A 71 -2.07 1.31 14.65
CA GLU A 71 -3.09 0.85 15.57
C GLU A 71 -4.25 0.23 14.81
N LYS A 72 -4.76 -0.88 15.33
CA LYS A 72 -5.98 -1.49 14.79
C LYS A 72 -7.19 -0.70 15.30
N VAL A 73 -7.95 -0.13 14.38
CA VAL A 73 -9.15 0.68 14.69
C VAL A 73 -10.45 -0.08 14.44
N GLY A 74 -10.40 -1.21 13.72
CA GLY A 74 -11.57 -2.06 13.53
C GLY A 74 -11.39 -3.10 12.44
N LYS A 75 -12.53 -3.50 11.86
CA LYS A 75 -12.61 -4.43 10.74
C LYS A 75 -13.79 -4.02 9.85
N ALA A 76 -13.60 -4.14 8.55
CA ALA A 76 -14.66 -3.95 7.56
C ALA A 76 -14.56 -5.02 6.47
N ASP A 77 -15.61 -5.15 5.67
CA ASP A 77 -15.61 -6.04 4.51
C ASP A 77 -14.62 -5.55 3.44
N ILE A 78 -14.09 -6.51 2.69
CA ILE A 78 -13.19 -6.23 1.57
C ILE A 78 -14.03 -6.22 0.30
N PRO A 79 -14.08 -5.10 -0.45
CA PRO A 79 -14.79 -5.06 -1.73
C PRO A 79 -14.25 -6.11 -2.70
N LYS A 80 -15.12 -6.61 -3.58
CA LYS A 80 -14.78 -7.69 -4.53
C LYS A 80 -13.54 -7.36 -5.37
N GLU A 81 -13.35 -6.10 -5.76
CA GLU A 81 -12.18 -5.65 -6.52
C GLU A 81 -10.84 -5.85 -5.79
N PHE A 82 -10.85 -5.84 -4.44
CA PHE A 82 -9.68 -6.08 -3.59
C PHE A 82 -9.63 -7.50 -3.01
N SER A 83 -10.61 -8.35 -3.35
CA SER A 83 -10.67 -9.74 -2.88
C SER A 83 -9.69 -10.66 -3.62
N GLN A 84 -9.26 -10.26 -4.82
CA GLN A 84 -8.35 -11.04 -5.64
C GLN A 84 -6.90 -10.55 -5.51
N PRO A 85 -5.90 -11.44 -5.60
CA PRO A 85 -4.50 -11.06 -5.70
C PRO A 85 -4.26 -10.15 -6.91
N GLN A 86 -3.32 -9.22 -6.76
CA GLN A 86 -2.92 -8.30 -7.83
C GLN A 86 -1.66 -8.78 -8.54
N ARG A 87 -1.52 -8.42 -9.82
CA ARG A 87 -0.29 -8.57 -10.61
C ARG A 87 0.62 -7.36 -10.41
N TYR A 88 1.92 -7.59 -10.36
CA TYR A 88 2.92 -6.54 -10.18
C TYR A 88 3.95 -6.54 -11.29
N ALA A 89 4.36 -5.37 -11.72
CA ALA A 89 5.46 -5.22 -12.66
C ALA A 89 6.81 -5.39 -11.96
N LYS A 90 7.76 -6.05 -12.62
CA LYS A 90 9.14 -6.19 -12.15
C LYS A 90 10.12 -5.90 -13.27
N LYS A 91 11.26 -5.32 -12.89
CA LYS A 91 12.42 -5.12 -13.77
C LYS A 91 13.66 -5.65 -13.06
N SER A 92 14.39 -6.53 -13.75
CA SER A 92 15.66 -7.06 -13.25
C SER A 92 16.69 -5.93 -13.19
N ALA A 93 17.27 -5.69 -12.01
CA ALA A 93 18.36 -4.71 -11.86
C ALA A 93 19.65 -5.12 -12.59
N ILE A 94 19.81 -6.40 -12.93
CA ILE A 94 21.01 -6.94 -13.59
C ILE A 94 20.84 -6.94 -15.11
N SER A 95 19.71 -7.46 -15.61
CA SER A 95 19.49 -7.66 -17.05
C SER A 95 18.59 -6.62 -17.70
N GLY A 96 17.86 -5.83 -16.90
CA GLY A 96 16.79 -4.97 -17.40
C GLY A 96 15.53 -5.71 -17.88
N ALA A 97 15.51 -7.05 -17.83
CA ALA A 97 14.37 -7.84 -18.26
C ALA A 97 13.11 -7.53 -17.45
N LEU A 98 11.97 -7.48 -18.15
CA LEU A 98 10.66 -7.21 -17.57
C LEU A 98 9.93 -8.53 -17.27
N SER A 99 9.22 -8.56 -16.15
CA SER A 99 8.36 -9.68 -15.78
C SER A 99 7.13 -9.21 -15.01
N ILE A 100 6.10 -10.03 -15.04
CA ILE A 100 4.93 -9.91 -14.18
C ILE A 100 5.08 -10.90 -13.03
N TYR A 101 4.98 -10.40 -11.80
CA TYR A 101 4.87 -11.20 -10.60
C TYR A 101 3.40 -11.41 -10.22
N PHE A 102 3.02 -12.68 -9.99
CA PHE A 102 1.70 -13.06 -9.53
C PHE A 102 1.79 -14.32 -8.65
N GLU A 103 1.35 -14.21 -7.39
CA GLU A 103 1.27 -15.34 -6.44
C GLU A 103 2.55 -16.21 -6.33
N GLY A 104 3.72 -15.58 -6.34
CA GLY A 104 5.00 -16.28 -6.24
C GLY A 104 5.60 -16.75 -7.57
N VAL A 105 4.90 -16.53 -8.68
CA VAL A 105 5.37 -16.86 -10.04
C VAL A 105 5.77 -15.59 -10.76
N GLU A 106 6.91 -15.64 -11.46
CA GLU A 106 7.37 -14.57 -12.34
C GLU A 106 7.32 -15.06 -13.78
N THR A 107 6.63 -14.31 -14.64
CA THR A 107 6.51 -14.61 -16.08
C THR A 107 7.13 -13.46 -16.88
N PRO A 108 7.97 -13.71 -17.89
CA PRO A 108 8.49 -12.66 -18.77
C PRO A 108 7.34 -11.83 -19.37
N ALA A 109 7.56 -10.52 -19.52
CA ALA A 109 6.54 -9.60 -20.00
C ALA A 109 7.14 -8.52 -20.91
N THR A 110 6.28 -7.90 -21.72
CA THR A 110 6.57 -6.72 -22.55
C THR A 110 6.22 -5.43 -21.81
N THR A 111 6.64 -4.29 -22.33
CA THR A 111 6.29 -2.95 -21.78
C THR A 111 4.78 -2.72 -21.75
N ALA A 112 4.07 -3.10 -22.83
CA ALA A 112 2.63 -2.98 -22.93
C ALA A 112 1.88 -3.86 -21.90
N GLU A 113 2.43 -5.03 -21.54
CA GLU A 113 1.79 -5.93 -20.57
C GLU A 113 1.96 -5.48 -19.11
N ILE A 114 2.99 -4.67 -18.83
CA ILE A 114 3.24 -4.13 -17.48
C ILE A 114 2.65 -2.73 -17.26
N GLU A 115 2.14 -2.09 -18.31
CA GLU A 115 1.54 -0.77 -18.22
C GLU A 115 0.36 -0.75 -17.23
N GLY A 116 0.37 0.23 -16.33
CA GLY A 116 -0.66 0.37 -15.29
C GLY A 116 -0.55 -0.61 -14.11
N LEU A 117 0.38 -1.58 -14.13
CA LEU A 117 0.66 -2.42 -12.97
C LEU A 117 1.50 -1.67 -11.94
N GLU A 118 1.21 -1.91 -10.67
CA GLU A 118 2.06 -1.46 -9.57
C GLU A 118 3.41 -2.18 -9.63
N THR A 119 4.53 -1.45 -9.44
CA THR A 119 5.85 -2.08 -9.33
C THR A 119 5.90 -2.96 -8.07
N ALA A 120 6.39 -4.20 -8.20
CA ALA A 120 6.63 -5.09 -7.08
C ALA A 120 7.72 -4.52 -6.17
N ALA A 121 7.31 -3.93 -5.06
CA ALA A 121 8.17 -3.43 -4.00
C ALA A 121 7.52 -3.70 -2.63
N VAL A 122 8.36 -3.80 -1.59
CA VAL A 122 7.88 -3.91 -0.20
C VAL A 122 8.13 -2.57 0.48
N TRP A 123 7.06 -1.99 1.01
CA TRP A 123 7.05 -0.62 1.50
C TRP A 123 7.19 -0.57 3.02
N ALA A 124 8.03 0.35 3.51
CA ALA A 124 8.14 0.70 4.90
C ALA A 124 7.30 1.94 5.20
N HIS A 125 7.02 2.19 6.48
CA HIS A 125 6.21 3.33 6.89
C HIS A 125 6.65 4.68 6.29
N PRO A 126 7.94 5.08 6.29
CA PRO A 126 8.34 6.37 5.71
C PRO A 126 7.98 6.49 4.23
N HIS A 127 8.08 5.40 3.46
CA HIS A 127 7.73 5.40 2.05
C HIS A 127 6.21 5.51 1.83
N ILE A 128 5.41 4.89 2.70
CA ILE A 128 3.94 4.95 2.64
C ILE A 128 3.46 6.37 2.96
N VAL A 129 4.00 6.96 4.04
CA VAL A 129 3.67 8.33 4.47
C VAL A 129 4.06 9.32 3.38
N GLU A 130 5.30 9.28 2.89
CA GLU A 130 5.76 10.19 1.84
C GLU A 130 4.91 10.07 0.57
N ARG A 131 4.57 8.84 0.15
CA ARG A 131 3.75 8.60 -1.04
C ARG A 131 2.32 9.11 -0.89
N LEU A 132 1.69 8.89 0.27
CA LEU A 132 0.35 9.36 0.54
C LEU A 132 0.29 10.89 0.59
N GLU A 133 1.22 11.52 1.31
CA GLU A 133 1.32 12.98 1.41
C GLU A 133 1.67 13.63 0.06
N ALA A 134 2.49 12.96 -0.75
CA ALA A 134 2.77 13.38 -2.12
C ALA A 134 1.48 13.43 -2.96
N GLN A 135 0.71 12.35 -2.93
CA GLN A 135 -0.53 12.23 -3.68
C GLN A 135 -1.59 13.25 -3.21
N LEU A 136 -1.72 13.47 -1.89
CA LEU A 136 -2.60 14.49 -1.32
C LEU A 136 -2.20 15.91 -1.74
N ALA A 137 -0.91 16.18 -1.90
CA ALA A 137 -0.38 17.47 -2.37
C ALA A 137 -0.32 17.59 -3.90
N GLY A 138 -0.77 16.58 -4.67
CA GLY A 138 -0.71 16.58 -6.13
C GLY A 138 0.72 16.55 -6.69
N ARG A 139 1.69 16.05 -5.92
CA ARG A 139 3.09 15.89 -6.33
C ARG A 139 3.47 14.42 -6.48
N GLU A 140 4.55 14.18 -7.21
CA GLU A 140 5.11 12.83 -7.32
C GLU A 140 5.83 12.43 -6.01
N SER A 141 5.77 11.13 -5.70
CA SER A 141 6.50 10.52 -4.57
C SER A 141 7.92 10.18 -4.98
N THR A 142 8.89 10.58 -4.15
CA THR A 142 10.30 10.25 -4.41
C THR A 142 10.52 8.74 -4.30
N ALA A 143 9.89 8.09 -3.31
CA ALA A 143 9.98 6.65 -3.14
C ALA A 143 9.39 5.91 -4.34
N MET A 144 8.21 6.33 -4.82
CA MET A 144 7.59 5.76 -6.03
C MET A 144 8.47 5.94 -7.26
N ARG A 145 8.99 7.15 -7.49
CA ARG A 145 9.87 7.43 -8.63
C ARG A 145 11.10 6.52 -8.67
N SER A 146 11.67 6.20 -7.50
CA SER A 146 12.85 5.33 -7.42
C SER A 146 12.60 3.85 -7.75
N VAL A 147 11.34 3.40 -7.68
CA VAL A 147 10.94 2.01 -7.98
C VAL A 147 10.11 1.89 -9.25
N GLN A 148 9.62 3.00 -9.79
CA GLN A 148 8.80 2.99 -10.99
C GLN A 148 9.60 2.47 -12.18
N ILE A 149 8.95 1.60 -12.95
CA ILE A 149 9.51 1.12 -14.22
C ILE A 149 9.07 2.11 -15.28
N GLU A 150 10.03 2.86 -15.83
CA GLU A 150 9.82 3.67 -17.02
C GLU A 150 9.56 2.73 -18.21
N VAL A 151 8.36 2.86 -18.79
CA VAL A 151 7.90 2.14 -19.98
C VAL A 151 7.92 3.04 -21.21
#